data_AF-A0A4R6C705-F1
#
_entry.id   AF-A0A4R6C705-F1
#
_cell.length_a   1.000
_cell.length_b   1.000
_cell.length_c   1.000
_cell.angle_alpha   90.00
_cell.angle_beta   90.00
_cell.angle_gamma   90.00
#
_symmetry.space_group_name_H-M   'P 1'
#
loop_
_entity.id
_entity.type
_entity.pdbx_description
1 polymer ?
#
loop_
_entity_poly.entity_id
_entity_poly.type
_entity_poly.pdbx_seq_one_letter_code
_entity_poly.pdbx_strand_id
1 'polypeptide(L)'
;MTIIIIGGSGMLLDFSKWAAKEYQEQIYLCSRNEEKYKDILKMSHVDFFQFDYRNKQNYTNLLDFIKNEKITKIIAWIHSPYYELFNDFIDQQNIFNSQIYLIKGTSSRNYTFQREINIIKLGKHPRENRWLTNLEISEIVINKLREK
;
A
#
# COMPACT_ATOMS: atom_id res chain seq x y z
N MET A 1 0.01 16.24 -5.51
CA MET A 1 0.65 14.95 -5.87
C MET A 1 0.41 14.05 -4.69
N THR A 2 0.02 12.80 -4.95
CA THR A 2 -0.63 11.99 -3.92
C THR A 2 -0.08 10.57 -3.93
N ILE A 3 0.14 10.02 -2.73
CA ILE A 3 0.57 8.66 -2.46
C ILE A 3 -0.54 7.95 -1.70
N ILE A 4 -0.90 6.74 -2.14
CA ILE A 4 -1.90 5.91 -1.45
C ILE A 4 -1.19 4.72 -0.81
N ILE A 5 -1.44 4.48 0.47
CA ILE A 5 -0.92 3.32 1.21
C ILE A 5 -2.10 2.45 1.66
N ILE A 6 -2.27 1.28 1.03
CA ILE A 6 -3.31 0.31 1.38
C ILE A 6 -2.74 -0.76 2.31
N GLY A 7 -3.36 -0.94 3.49
CA GLY A 7 -2.95 -1.97 4.44
C GLY A 7 -1.76 -1.58 5.33
N GLY A 8 -1.50 -0.28 5.51
CA GLY A 8 -0.37 0.25 6.28
C GLY A 8 -0.45 0.06 7.82
N SER A 9 -1.62 -0.23 8.39
CA SER A 9 -1.81 -0.19 9.87
C SER A 9 -1.37 -1.45 10.61
N GLY A 10 -1.01 -2.51 9.87
CA GLY A 10 -0.58 -3.78 10.42
C GLY A 10 0.95 -3.88 10.50
N MET A 11 1.51 -4.93 9.90
CA MET A 11 2.95 -5.16 9.91
C MET A 11 3.73 -4.14 9.04
N LEU A 12 3.05 -3.23 8.33
CA LEU A 12 3.63 -2.06 7.62
C LEU A 12 3.48 -0.73 8.37
N LEU A 13 3.19 -0.76 9.67
CA LEU A 13 3.02 0.48 10.42
C LEU A 13 4.32 1.30 10.42
N ASP A 14 5.47 0.66 10.59
CA ASP A 14 6.76 1.36 10.58
C ASP A 14 7.13 1.88 9.19
N PHE A 15 6.78 1.15 8.13
CA PHE A 15 6.82 1.68 6.75
C PHE A 15 5.95 2.93 6.59
N SER A 16 4.72 2.92 7.11
CA SER A 16 3.80 4.07 7.01
C SER A 16 4.35 5.30 7.73
N LYS A 17 4.97 5.10 8.91
CA LYS A 17 5.67 6.17 9.64
C LYS A 17 6.86 6.72 8.85
N TRP A 18 7.63 5.84 8.21
CA TRP A 18 8.76 6.26 7.38
C TRP A 18 8.28 7.05 6.17
N ALA A 19 7.28 6.55 5.45
CA ALA A 19 6.73 7.19 4.26
C ALA A 19 6.20 8.61 4.57
N ALA A 20 5.51 8.79 5.69
CA ALA A 20 5.02 10.09 6.12
C ALA A 20 6.15 11.11 6.37
N LYS A 21 7.32 10.67 6.81
CA LYS A 21 8.48 11.53 7.05
C LYS A 21 9.31 11.78 5.79
N GLU A 22 9.42 10.78 4.92
CA GLU A 22 10.25 10.83 3.71
C GLU A 22 9.58 11.65 2.60
N TYR A 23 8.28 11.45 2.39
CA TYR A 23 7.54 12.09 1.30
C TYR A 23 6.89 13.40 1.76
N GLN A 24 6.88 14.38 0.86
CA GLN A 24 6.22 15.68 1.04
C GLN A 24 4.85 15.74 0.34
N GLU A 25 4.56 14.75 -0.50
CA GLU A 25 3.26 14.56 -1.15
C GLU A 25 2.15 14.27 -0.15
N GLN A 26 0.90 14.54 -0.55
CA GLN A 26 -0.27 14.12 0.21
C GLN A 26 -0.30 12.59 0.32
N ILE A 27 -0.46 12.06 1.53
CA ILE A 27 -0.54 10.63 1.80
C ILE A 27 -1.93 10.27 2.29
N TYR A 28 -2.56 9.30 1.63
CA TYR A 28 -3.78 8.67 2.10
C TYR A 28 -3.49 7.28 2.68
N LEU A 29 -3.62 7.17 4.01
CA LEU A 29 -3.51 5.91 4.74
C LEU A 29 -4.84 5.16 4.67
N CYS A 30 -4.92 4.18 3.77
CA CYS A 30 -6.11 3.39 3.51
C CYS A 30 -6.08 2.09 4.33
N SER A 31 -6.82 2.04 5.44
CA SER A 31 -6.93 0.81 6.23
C SER A 31 -8.19 0.76 7.09
N ARG A 32 -8.41 -0.36 7.79
CA ARG A 32 -9.60 -0.56 8.65
C ARG A 32 -9.56 0.19 9.98
N ASN A 33 -8.37 0.47 10.51
CA ASN A 33 -8.18 0.94 11.88
C ASN A 33 -7.37 2.25 11.90
N GLU A 34 -8.05 3.37 12.07
CA GLU A 34 -7.44 4.70 12.18
C GLU A 34 -6.55 4.84 13.42
N GLU A 35 -6.98 4.27 14.55
CA GLU A 35 -6.33 4.43 15.85
C GLU A 35 -4.86 3.99 15.88
N LYS A 36 -4.44 3.16 14.92
CA LYS A 36 -3.05 2.71 14.80
C LYS A 36 -2.11 3.77 14.24
N TYR A 37 -2.66 4.86 13.70
CA TYR A 37 -1.90 5.94 13.05
C TYR A 37 -1.86 7.24 13.87
N LYS A 38 -2.25 7.22 15.15
CA LYS A 38 -2.40 8.43 16.01
C LYS A 38 -1.26 9.44 15.89
N ASP A 39 -0.01 9.01 15.78
CA ASP A 39 1.12 9.93 15.67
C ASP A 39 1.37 10.43 14.25
N ILE A 40 1.05 9.63 13.24
CA ILE A 40 1.28 9.97 11.83
C ILE A 40 0.20 10.94 11.34
N LEU A 41 -1.04 10.80 11.80
CA LEU A 41 -2.16 11.67 11.45
C LEU A 41 -2.05 13.09 12.04
N LYS A 42 -1.02 13.36 12.85
CA LYS A 42 -0.68 14.73 13.30
C LYS A 42 0.05 15.53 12.21
N MET A 43 0.52 14.87 11.15
CA MET A 43 1.25 15.50 10.05
C MET A 43 0.25 16.05 9.03
N SER A 44 0.42 17.31 8.62
CA SER A 44 -0.59 18.05 7.84
C SER A 44 -0.86 17.50 6.43
N HIS A 45 0.05 16.68 5.90
CA HIS A 45 -0.05 16.06 4.58
C HIS A 45 -0.45 14.59 4.64
N VAL A 46 -0.94 14.11 5.79
CA VAL A 46 -1.35 12.72 5.99
C VAL A 46 -2.79 12.68 6.43
N ASP A 47 -3.63 12.07 5.61
CA ASP A 47 -5.04 11.83 5.90
C ASP A 47 -5.35 10.33 5.96
N PHE A 48 -6.37 9.98 6.74
CA PHE A 48 -6.88 8.63 6.84
C PHE A 48 -8.09 8.44 5.92
N PHE A 49 -8.14 7.28 5.25
CA PHE A 49 -9.34 6.84 4.54
C PHE A 49 -9.71 5.44 5.02
N GLN A 50 -10.91 5.28 5.58
CA GLN A 50 -11.35 3.98 6.06
C GLN A 50 -11.52 3.02 4.86
N PHE A 51 -10.76 1.93 4.87
CA PHE A 51 -10.65 1.05 3.72
C PHE A 51 -10.45 -0.42 4.09
N ASP A 52 -11.28 -1.28 3.51
CA ASP A 52 -11.12 -2.72 3.49
C ASP A 52 -10.94 -3.21 2.04
N TYR A 53 -9.72 -3.64 1.70
CA TYR A 53 -9.36 -4.14 0.36
C TYR A 53 -10.17 -5.37 -0.09
N ARG A 54 -10.92 -5.98 0.82
CA ARG A 54 -11.82 -7.12 0.53
C ARG A 54 -13.18 -6.68 0.02
N ASN A 55 -13.53 -5.40 0.23
CA ASN A 55 -14.83 -4.86 -0.11
C ASN A 55 -14.75 -4.04 -1.39
N LYS A 56 -15.41 -4.51 -2.46
CA LYS A 56 -15.46 -3.80 -3.75
C LYS A 56 -15.94 -2.36 -3.62
N GLN A 57 -16.94 -2.10 -2.77
CA GLN A 57 -17.47 -0.75 -2.57
C GLN A 57 -16.42 0.23 -2.01
N ASN A 58 -15.46 -0.27 -1.23
CA ASN A 58 -14.40 0.59 -0.69
C ASN A 58 -13.48 1.12 -1.80
N TYR A 59 -13.22 0.34 -2.85
CA TYR A 59 -12.50 0.82 -4.04
C TYR A 59 -13.27 1.90 -4.78
N THR A 60 -14.58 1.71 -4.98
CA THR A 60 -15.44 2.73 -5.59
C THR A 60 -15.41 4.03 -4.80
N ASN A 61 -15.60 3.95 -3.49
CA ASN A 61 -15.57 5.12 -2.61
C ASN A 61 -14.20 5.81 -2.63
N LEU A 62 -13.10 5.03 -2.68
CA LEU A 62 -11.76 5.56 -2.77
C LEU A 62 -11.52 6.28 -4.10
N LEU A 63 -11.99 5.73 -5.22
CA LEU A 63 -11.91 6.38 -6.54
C LEU A 63 -12.65 7.72 -6.55
N ASP A 64 -13.86 7.76 -6.00
CA ASP A 64 -14.65 8.99 -5.90
C ASP A 64 -13.95 10.04 -5.02
N PHE A 65 -13.33 9.60 -3.93
CA PHE A 65 -12.57 10.46 -3.02
C PHE A 65 -11.35 11.07 -3.69
N ILE A 66 -10.59 10.28 -4.47
CA ILE A 66 -9.35 10.72 -5.14
C ILE A 66 -9.55 11.22 -6.58
N LYS A 67 -10.79 11.42 -7.04
CA LYS A 67 -11.07 11.69 -8.46
C LYS A 67 -10.36 12.93 -9.04
N ASN A 68 -10.06 13.91 -8.19
CA ASN A 68 -9.37 15.15 -8.57
C ASN A 68 -7.87 15.13 -8.21
N GLU A 69 -7.38 14.03 -7.65
CA GLU A 69 -6.02 13.90 -7.15
C GLU A 69 -5.09 13.35 -8.23
N LYS A 70 -3.88 13.91 -8.30
CA LYS A 70 -2.81 13.35 -9.14
C LYS A 70 -2.07 12.26 -8.37
N ILE A 71 -2.49 11.01 -8.58
CA ILE A 71 -1.87 9.84 -7.95
C ILE A 71 -0.52 9.55 -8.60
N THR A 72 0.53 9.56 -7.78
CA THR A 72 1.91 9.32 -8.22
C THR A 72 2.38 7.93 -7.85
N LYS A 73 1.91 7.39 -6.72
CA LYS A 73 2.34 6.10 -6.19
C LYS A 73 1.23 5.42 -5.39
N ILE A 74 1.12 4.10 -5.54
CA ILE A 74 0.26 3.25 -4.73
C ILE A 74 1.13 2.14 -4.14
N ILE A 75 1.12 2.02 -2.80
CA ILE A 75 1.77 0.94 -2.07
C ILE A 75 0.69 0.13 -1.38
N ALA A 76 0.51 -1.11 -1.79
CA ALA A 76 -0.61 -1.92 -1.33
C ALA A 76 -0.14 -3.26 -0.77
N TRP A 77 -0.51 -3.56 0.46
CA TRP A 77 -0.47 -4.93 0.98
C TRP A 77 -1.85 -5.55 0.94
N ILE A 78 -2.04 -6.43 -0.04
CA ILE A 78 -3.31 -7.09 -0.33
C ILE A 78 -3.09 -8.60 -0.38
N HIS A 79 -4.06 -9.37 0.13
CA HIS A 79 -4.02 -10.82 0.05
C HIS A 79 -4.55 -11.31 -1.30
N SER A 80 -3.97 -12.39 -1.83
CA SER A 80 -4.22 -12.83 -3.21
C SER A 80 -5.66 -13.12 -3.63
N PRO A 81 -6.60 -13.54 -2.77
CA PRO A 81 -8.00 -13.67 -3.19
C PRO A 81 -8.64 -12.38 -3.69
N TYR A 82 -8.02 -11.22 -3.42
CA TYR A 82 -8.58 -9.90 -3.72
C TYR A 82 -7.76 -9.11 -4.76
N TYR A 83 -6.83 -9.76 -5.46
CA TYR A 83 -6.04 -9.09 -6.50
C TYR A 83 -6.87 -8.62 -7.68
N GLU A 84 -7.97 -9.30 -8.00
CA GLU A 84 -8.89 -8.85 -9.06
C GLU A 84 -9.48 -7.48 -8.74
N LEU A 85 -9.98 -7.28 -7.52
CA LEU A 85 -10.50 -5.98 -7.08
C LEU A 85 -9.43 -4.88 -7.12
N PHE A 86 -8.20 -5.22 -6.75
CA PHE A 86 -7.09 -4.28 -6.82
C PHE A 86 -6.69 -3.98 -8.26
N ASN A 87 -6.70 -4.98 -9.15
CA ASN A 87 -6.40 -4.83 -10.56
C ASN A 87 -7.41 -3.88 -11.23
N ASP A 88 -8.71 -4.09 -11.01
CA ASP A 88 -9.77 -3.20 -11.50
C ASP A 88 -9.57 -1.75 -11.03
N PHE A 89 -9.10 -1.56 -9.80
CA PHE A 89 -8.81 -0.24 -9.24
C PHE A 89 -7.60 0.45 -9.88
N ILE A 90 -6.49 -0.26 -10.08
CA ILE A 90 -5.27 0.36 -10.63
C ILE A 90 -5.31 0.58 -12.15
N ASP A 91 -6.30 0.01 -12.83
CA ASP A 91 -6.54 0.18 -14.27
C ASP A 91 -7.38 1.44 -14.58
N GLN A 92 -7.86 2.15 -13.56
CA GLN A 92 -8.60 3.41 -13.75
C GLN A 92 -7.70 4.51 -14.32
N GLN A 93 -8.25 5.34 -15.21
CA GLN A 93 -7.48 6.37 -15.94
C GLN A 93 -6.71 7.33 -15.03
N ASN A 94 -7.28 7.73 -13.90
CA ASN A 94 -6.65 8.63 -12.92
C ASN A 94 -5.45 8.00 -12.19
N ILE A 95 -5.29 6.67 -12.28
CA ILE A 95 -4.22 5.89 -11.64
C ILE A 95 -3.23 5.34 -12.69
N PHE A 96 -3.56 5.40 -13.98
CA PHE A 96 -2.81 4.76 -15.06
C PHE A 96 -1.32 5.16 -15.12
N ASN A 97 -0.98 6.39 -14.75
CA ASN A 97 0.42 6.87 -14.77
C ASN A 97 1.15 6.75 -13.42
N SER A 98 0.53 6.14 -12.41
CA SER A 98 1.16 5.98 -11.09
C SER A 98 2.08 4.76 -11.02
N GLN A 99 3.07 4.83 -10.14
CA GLN A 99 3.91 3.69 -9.77
C GLN A 99 3.17 2.78 -8.79
N ILE A 100 3.00 1.50 -9.14
CA ILE A 100 2.28 0.55 -8.30
C ILE A 100 3.26 -0.41 -7.65
N TYR A 101 3.18 -0.54 -6.32
CA TYR A 101 3.92 -1.50 -5.52
C TYR A 101 2.93 -2.43 -4.80
N LEU A 102 2.94 -3.71 -5.16
CA LEU A 102 2.14 -4.73 -4.50
C LEU A 102 3.04 -5.56 -3.56
N ILE A 103 2.72 -5.49 -2.28
CA ILE A 103 3.35 -6.27 -1.23
C ILE A 103 2.52 -7.55 -1.04
N LYS A 104 3.17 -8.70 -1.20
CA LYS A 104 2.51 -10.00 -1.08
C LYS A 104 3.33 -11.05 -0.34
N GLY A 105 2.64 -12.00 0.28
CA GLY A 105 3.29 -13.18 0.87
C GLY A 105 3.86 -14.12 -0.20
N THR A 106 4.93 -14.86 0.12
CA THR A 106 5.54 -15.87 -0.77
C THR A 106 4.58 -16.99 -1.17
N SER A 107 3.62 -17.33 -0.31
CA SER A 107 2.57 -18.32 -0.58
C SER A 107 1.35 -17.76 -1.33
N SER A 108 1.37 -16.49 -1.71
CA SER A 108 0.27 -15.86 -2.44
C SER A 108 0.10 -16.47 -3.81
N ARG A 109 -1.16 -16.64 -4.24
CA ARG A 109 -1.49 -17.14 -5.59
C ARG A 109 -0.83 -16.28 -6.68
N ASN A 110 -0.54 -16.92 -7.81
CA ASN A 110 -0.17 -16.21 -9.03
C ASN A 110 -1.39 -15.49 -9.58
N TYR A 111 -1.18 -14.29 -10.09
CA TYR A 111 -2.18 -13.45 -10.72
C TYR A 111 -1.47 -12.56 -11.74
N THR A 112 -2.09 -12.37 -12.89
CA THR A 112 -1.57 -11.53 -13.97
C THR A 112 -2.31 -10.20 -13.94
N PHE A 113 -1.59 -9.11 -13.69
CA PHE A 113 -2.15 -7.76 -13.73
C PHE A 113 -2.20 -7.25 -15.17
N GLN A 114 -3.18 -6.41 -15.48
CA GLN A 114 -3.34 -5.82 -16.82
C GLN A 114 -2.23 -4.82 -17.18
N ARG A 115 -1.45 -4.40 -16.18
CA ARG A 115 -0.35 -3.46 -16.31
C ARG A 115 0.83 -3.88 -15.46
N GLU A 116 1.98 -3.28 -15.76
CA GLU A 116 3.19 -3.49 -14.99
C GLU A 116 3.03 -2.98 -13.55
N ILE A 117 3.37 -3.85 -12.60
CA ILE A 117 3.41 -3.53 -11.18
C ILE A 117 4.71 -4.04 -10.56
N ASN A 118 5.22 -3.33 -9.57
CA ASN A 118 6.39 -3.74 -8.79
C ASN A 118 5.93 -4.67 -7.67
N ILE A 119 6.40 -5.92 -7.69
CA ILE A 119 6.01 -6.91 -6.68
C ILE A 119 7.09 -7.03 -5.61
N ILE A 120 6.72 -6.77 -4.36
CA ILE A 120 7.57 -6.99 -3.18
C ILE A 120 7.07 -8.27 -2.48
N LYS A 121 7.87 -9.33 -2.52
CA LYS A 121 7.55 -10.61 -1.87
C LYS A 121 8.11 -10.66 -0.45
N LEU A 122 7.23 -10.94 0.52
CA LEU A 122 7.57 -11.12 1.93
C LEU A 122 7.30 -12.56 2.35
N GLY A 123 8.12 -13.11 3.25
CA GLY A 123 8.01 -14.52 3.65
C GLY A 123 8.82 -14.87 4.88
N LYS A 124 9.43 -16.04 4.87
CA LYS A 124 10.38 -16.45 5.92
C LYS A 124 11.67 -15.62 5.83
N HIS A 125 12.33 -15.46 6.97
CA HIS A 125 13.66 -14.87 7.02
C HIS A 125 14.64 -15.72 6.19
N PRO A 126 15.52 -15.13 5.37
CA PRO A 126 16.36 -15.87 4.42
C PRO A 126 17.42 -16.74 5.10
N ARG A 127 17.82 -16.42 6.34
CA ARG A 127 18.87 -17.13 7.09
C ARG A 127 18.36 -17.85 8.33
N GLU A 128 17.14 -17.58 8.76
CA GLU A 128 16.58 -18.11 10.01
C GLU A 128 15.24 -18.78 9.72
N ASN A 129 14.95 -19.92 10.37
CA ASN A 129 13.68 -20.63 10.16
C ASN A 129 12.53 -19.99 10.97
N ARG A 130 12.29 -18.71 10.75
CA ARG A 130 11.19 -17.93 11.33
C ARG A 130 10.56 -17.01 10.29
N TRP A 131 9.39 -16.46 10.62
CA TRP A 131 8.80 -15.38 9.83
C TRP A 131 9.55 -14.06 10.06
N LEU A 132 9.50 -13.18 9.06
CA LEU A 132 9.97 -11.81 9.20
C LEU A 132 9.15 -11.07 10.27
N THR A 133 9.83 -10.22 11.03
CA THR A 133 9.22 -9.28 11.97
C THR A 133 8.64 -8.07 11.22
N ASN A 134 7.81 -7.28 11.90
CA ASN A 134 7.25 -6.04 11.32
C ASN A 134 8.33 -5.05 10.89
N LEU A 135 9.43 -4.97 11.65
CA LEU A 135 10.56 -4.11 11.35
C LEU A 135 11.25 -4.56 10.05
N GLU A 136 11.62 -5.85 9.96
CA GLU A 136 12.26 -6.40 8.77
C GLU A 136 11.36 -6.28 7.53
N ILE A 137 10.05 -6.53 7.69
CA ILE A 137 9.06 -6.33 6.63
C ILE A 137 9.08 -4.88 6.13
N SER A 138 9.03 -3.93 7.05
CA SER A 138 9.05 -2.51 6.71
C SER A 138 10.36 -2.12 6.03
N GLU A 139 11.51 -2.56 6.54
CA GLU A 139 12.83 -2.28 5.95
C GLU A 139 12.97 -2.83 4.53
N ILE A 140 12.51 -4.06 4.27
CA ILE A 140 12.51 -4.65 2.92
C ILE A 140 11.71 -3.76 1.95
N VAL A 141 10.53 -3.29 2.38
CA VAL A 141 9.68 -2.42 1.56
C VAL A 141 10.36 -1.08 1.32
N ILE A 142 10.91 -0.44 2.36
CA ILE A 142 11.63 0.83 2.26
C ILE A 142 12.78 0.72 1.27
N ASN A 143 13.61 -0.31 1.39
CA ASN A 143 14.76 -0.52 0.51
C ASN A 143 14.32 -0.71 -0.94
N LYS A 144 13.24 -1.48 -1.18
CA LYS A 144 12.69 -1.65 -2.54
C LYS A 144 12.13 -0.37 -3.14
N LEU A 145 11.63 0.56 -2.33
CA LEU A 145 11.16 1.86 -2.82
C LEU A 145 12.31 2.86 -3.07
N ARG A 146 13.48 2.62 -2.50
CA ARG A 146 14.70 3.44 -2.70
C ARG A 146 15.51 2.98 -3.91
N GLU A 147 15.43 1.70 -4.26
CA GLU A 147 16.00 1.16 -5.49
C GLU A 147 15.28 1.80 -6.69
N LYS A 148 16.02 2.57 -7.50
CA LYS A 148 15.53 3.25 -8.71
C LYS A 148 15.33 2.27 -9.86
#